data_AF-A0A7K0G5I1-F1
#
_entry.id   AF-A0A7K0G5I1-F1
#
_cell.length_a   1.000
_cell.length_b   1.000
_cell.length_c   1.000
_cell.angle_alpha   90.00
_cell.angle_beta   90.00
_cell.angle_gamma   90.00
#
_symmetry.space_group_name_H-M   'P 1'
#
loop_
_entity.id
_entity.type
_entity.pdbx_description
1 polymer ?
#
loop_
_entity_poly.entity_id
_entity_poly.type
_entity_poly.pdbx_seq_one_letter_code
_entity_poly.pdbx_strand_id
1 'polypeptide(L)'
;MIISVYLVIAVLVLYSLFVLLSNWRYKTQLNRLFSLRDKSAAKVFNFGQLSGLPSPVEKYFRLVLKEGSIYPGTIRLKHGGQFKTALDKAWIPIRGEQYFTTVPAGFIWKGNTALFSTRDMYINGKGKLEVFLFDALRVVNGRARNSIMESC
;
A
#
# COMPACT_ATOMS: atom_id res chain seq x y z
N MET A 1 26.85 -13.13 -33.93
CA MET A 1 26.48 -14.13 -32.89
C MET A 1 27.08 -13.79 -31.52
N ILE A 2 28.37 -13.49 -31.42
CA ILE A 2 29.01 -13.11 -30.14
C ILE A 2 28.52 -11.74 -29.63
N ILE A 3 28.46 -10.72 -30.49
CA ILE A 3 27.98 -9.38 -30.13
C ILE A 3 26.53 -9.41 -29.61
N SER A 4 25.65 -10.18 -30.24
CA SER A 4 24.26 -10.34 -29.82
C SER A 4 24.13 -10.99 -28.44
N VAL A 5 25.01 -11.95 -28.11
CA VAL A 5 25.03 -12.57 -26.77
C VAL A 5 25.40 -11.56 -25.70
N TYR A 6 26.46 -10.75 -25.92
CA TYR A 6 26.84 -9.70 -24.96
C TYR A 6 25.75 -8.64 -24.79
N LEU A 7 25.06 -8.28 -25.87
CA LEU A 7 23.95 -7.32 -25.81
C LEU A 7 22.79 -7.85 -24.97
N VAL A 8 22.41 -9.12 -25.15
CA VAL A 8 21.37 -9.77 -24.34
C VAL A 8 21.77 -9.83 -22.86
N ILE A 9 23.02 -10.22 -22.57
CA ILE A 9 23.52 -10.27 -21.18
C ILE A 9 23.47 -8.88 -20.55
N ALA A 10 23.93 -7.84 -21.26
CA ALA A 10 23.91 -6.47 -20.76
C ALA A 10 22.48 -6.01 -20.42
N VAL A 11 21.49 -6.32 -21.28
CA VAL A 11 20.08 -6.01 -21.03
C VAL A 11 19.55 -6.72 -19.79
N LEU A 12 19.88 -8.02 -19.61
CA LEU A 12 19.44 -8.79 -18.45
C LEU A 12 20.07 -8.29 -17.14
N VAL A 13 21.34 -7.90 -17.17
CA VAL A 13 22.04 -7.31 -16.02
C VAL A 13 21.42 -5.97 -15.66
N LEU A 14 21.17 -5.10 -16.63
CA LEU A 14 20.50 -3.81 -16.41
C LEU A 14 19.10 -4.00 -15.84
N TYR A 15 18.30 -4.92 -16.40
CA TYR A 15 16.98 -5.24 -15.88
C TYR A 15 17.02 -5.71 -14.43
N SER A 16 17.93 -6.63 -14.12
CA SER A 16 18.11 -7.15 -12.75
C SER A 16 18.49 -6.05 -11.77
N LEU A 17 19.41 -5.15 -12.17
CA LEU A 17 19.79 -3.99 -11.37
C LEU A 17 18.59 -3.07 -11.10
N PHE A 18 17.77 -2.79 -12.11
CA PHE A 18 16.55 -1.99 -11.96
C PHE A 18 15.57 -2.61 -10.95
N VAL A 19 15.32 -3.92 -11.04
CA VAL A 19 14.43 -4.63 -10.11
C VAL A 19 14.98 -4.60 -8.67
N LEU A 20 16.29 -4.78 -8.49
CA LEU A 20 16.94 -4.68 -7.19
C LEU A 20 16.78 -3.28 -6.57
N LEU A 21 17.07 -2.24 -7.34
CA LEU A 21 16.91 -0.84 -6.89
C LEU A 21 15.44 -0.54 -6.57
N SER A 22 14.51 -1.01 -7.40
CA SER A 22 13.06 -0.86 -7.21
C SER A 22 12.60 -1.50 -5.90
N ASN A 23 13.07 -2.71 -5.60
CA ASN A 23 12.76 -3.43 -4.36
C ASN A 23 13.42 -2.80 -3.13
N TRP A 24 14.65 -2.30 -3.26
CA TRP A 24 15.32 -1.60 -2.16
C TRP A 24 14.57 -0.31 -1.78
N ARG A 25 14.17 0.49 -2.77
CA ARG A 25 13.34 1.68 -2.56
C ARG A 25 12.01 1.36 -1.87
N TYR A 26 11.37 0.24 -2.24
CA TYR A 26 10.14 -0.21 -1.59
C TYR A 26 10.37 -0.54 -0.10
N LYS A 27 11.45 -1.26 0.22
CA LYS A 27 11.82 -1.54 1.62
C LYS A 27 12.10 -0.26 2.41
N THR A 28 12.79 0.71 1.81
CA THR A 28 13.02 2.01 2.44
C THR A 28 11.72 2.77 2.70
N GLN A 29 10.77 2.73 1.77
CA GLN A 29 9.44 3.34 1.95
C GLN A 29 8.66 2.67 3.10
N LEU A 30 8.67 1.34 3.17
CA LEU A 30 8.06 0.59 4.28
C LEU A 30 8.71 0.91 5.63
N ASN A 31 10.03 0.93 5.68
CA ASN A 31 10.75 1.28 6.90
C ASN A 31 10.41 2.70 7.36
N ARG A 32 10.28 3.65 6.41
CA ARG A 32 9.85 5.01 6.69
C ARG A 32 8.42 5.07 7.22
N LEU A 33 7.49 4.30 6.65
CA LEU A 33 6.12 4.21 7.17
C LEU A 33 6.13 3.76 8.63
N PHE A 34 6.85 2.68 8.95
CA PHE A 34 6.87 2.13 10.30
C PHE A 34 7.69 2.94 11.30
N SER A 35 8.72 3.67 10.85
CA SER A 35 9.53 4.51 11.74
C SER A 35 8.75 5.72 12.26
N LEU A 36 7.74 6.17 11.51
CA LEU A 36 6.88 7.29 11.90
C LEU A 36 5.77 6.90 12.89
N ARG A 37 5.53 5.60 13.07
CA ARG A 37 4.47 5.11 13.94
C ARG A 37 4.77 5.49 15.40
N ASP A 38 3.79 6.09 16.06
CA ASP A 38 3.82 6.27 17.50
C ASP A 38 3.74 4.92 18.21
N LYS A 39 4.68 4.67 19.13
CA LYS A 39 4.75 3.44 19.91
C LYS A 39 4.19 3.61 21.32
N SER A 40 3.86 4.83 21.73
CA SER A 40 3.59 5.19 23.12
C SER A 40 2.15 4.98 23.58
N ALA A 41 1.17 4.93 22.68
CA ALA A 41 -0.25 4.87 23.05
C ALA A 41 -0.97 3.65 22.47
N ALA A 42 -0.99 2.55 23.22
CA ALA A 42 -1.94 1.47 22.97
C ALA A 42 -3.33 1.95 23.41
N LYS A 43 -4.10 2.53 22.49
CA LYS A 43 -5.50 2.90 22.76
C LYS A 43 -6.31 1.62 23.01
N VAL A 44 -7.15 1.65 24.04
CA VAL A 44 -8.06 0.55 24.39
C VAL A 44 -9.48 0.93 23.97
N PHE A 45 -10.16 0.01 23.31
CA PHE A 45 -11.56 0.14 22.93
C PHE A 45 -12.47 -0.02 24.14
N ASN A 46 -13.47 0.86 24.22
CA ASN A 46 -14.57 0.72 25.16
C ASN A 46 -15.90 1.05 24.47
N PHE A 47 -16.98 0.41 24.90
CA PHE A 47 -18.31 0.62 24.33
C PHE A 47 -18.86 2.04 24.57
N GLY A 48 -18.30 2.78 25.53
CA GLY A 48 -18.59 4.20 25.69
C GLY A 48 -18.26 5.02 24.43
N GLN A 49 -17.26 4.59 23.64
CA GLN A 49 -16.89 5.22 22.35
C GLN A 49 -17.96 5.06 21.26
N LEU A 50 -18.96 4.19 21.47
CA LEU A 50 -20.05 4.01 20.52
C LEU A 50 -21.24 4.96 20.76
N SER A 51 -21.24 5.68 21.87
CA SER A 51 -22.32 6.60 22.23
C SER A 51 -22.48 7.69 21.16
N GLY A 52 -23.72 7.91 20.71
CA GLY A 52 -24.06 8.92 19.69
C GLY A 52 -23.91 8.46 18.24
N LEU A 53 -23.45 7.23 17.99
CA LEU A 53 -23.44 6.66 16.63
C LEU A 53 -24.86 6.27 16.18
N PRO A 54 -25.17 6.32 14.87
CA PRO A 54 -26.44 5.80 14.35
C PRO A 54 -26.66 4.34 14.76
N SER A 55 -27.90 3.98 15.09
CA SER A 55 -28.25 2.64 15.60
C SER A 55 -27.67 1.47 14.79
N PRO A 56 -27.67 1.48 13.43
CA PRO A 56 -27.06 0.40 12.66
C PRO A 56 -25.53 0.29 12.85
N VAL A 57 -24.84 1.43 13.00
CA VAL A 57 -23.38 1.51 13.18
C VAL A 57 -22.99 1.03 14.57
N GLU A 58 -23.70 1.50 15.61
CA GLU A 58 -23.49 1.04 16.98
C GLU A 58 -23.71 -0.47 17.08
N LYS A 59 -24.83 -0.98 16.55
CA LYS A 59 -25.15 -2.42 16.57
C LYS A 59 -24.07 -3.25 15.88
N TYR A 60 -23.57 -2.80 14.73
CA TYR A 60 -22.48 -3.48 14.03
C TYR A 60 -21.20 -3.50 14.86
N PHE A 61 -20.77 -2.37 15.44
CA PHE A 61 -19.56 -2.34 16.24
C PHE A 61 -19.65 -3.15 17.53
N ARG A 62 -20.82 -3.19 18.18
CA ARG A 62 -21.06 -4.09 19.32
C ARG A 62 -20.97 -5.57 18.95
N LEU A 63 -21.32 -5.93 17.71
CA LEU A 63 -21.22 -7.30 17.22
C LEU A 63 -19.77 -7.71 16.92
N VAL A 64 -18.96 -6.82 16.33
CA VAL A 64 -17.63 -7.17 15.81
C VAL A 64 -16.46 -6.79 16.73
N LEU A 65 -16.66 -5.87 17.66
CA LEU A 65 -15.62 -5.43 18.61
C LEU A 65 -15.88 -5.99 20.01
N LYS A 66 -14.79 -6.29 20.72
CA LYS A 66 -14.81 -6.72 22.12
C LYS A 66 -14.36 -5.57 23.02
N GLU A 67 -15.09 -5.34 24.11
CA GLU A 67 -14.68 -4.43 25.18
C GLU A 67 -13.24 -4.74 25.63
N GLY A 68 -12.42 -3.70 25.83
CA GLY A 68 -11.02 -3.88 26.22
C GLY A 68 -10.05 -4.28 25.11
N SER A 69 -10.51 -4.40 23.86
CA SER A 69 -9.62 -4.71 22.73
C SER A 69 -8.63 -3.57 22.45
N ILE A 70 -7.38 -3.93 22.13
CA ILE A 70 -6.33 -2.95 21.81
C ILE A 70 -6.45 -2.54 20.34
N TYR A 71 -6.39 -1.24 20.07
CA TYR A 71 -6.35 -0.73 18.70
C TYR A 71 -5.07 -1.21 18.01
N PRO A 72 -5.16 -1.84 16.82
CA PRO A 72 -3.97 -2.29 16.11
C PRO A 72 -3.13 -1.08 15.69
N GLY A 73 -1.85 -1.07 16.08
CA GLY A 73 -0.91 -0.02 15.65
C GLY A 73 -0.51 -0.15 14.17
N THR A 74 -0.48 -1.38 13.67
CA THR A 74 -0.13 -1.73 12.30
C THR A 74 -0.92 -2.92 11.80
N ILE A 75 -1.25 -2.92 10.51
CA ILE A 75 -1.91 -4.05 9.84
C ILE A 75 -1.14 -4.35 8.56
N ARG A 76 -0.92 -5.64 8.29
CA ARG A 76 -0.50 -6.14 6.97
C ARG A 76 -1.63 -6.95 6.38
N LEU A 77 -2.19 -6.47 5.28
CA LEU A 77 -3.18 -7.17 4.49
C LEU A 77 -2.50 -7.79 3.27
N LYS A 78 -2.78 -9.06 3.00
CA LYS A 78 -2.47 -9.70 1.71
C LYS A 78 -3.77 -10.04 1.04
N HIS A 79 -3.89 -9.73 -0.23
CA HIS A 79 -5.08 -10.02 -1.01
C HIS A 79 -4.71 -10.45 -2.42
N GLY A 80 -5.64 -11.14 -3.04
CA GLY A 80 -5.60 -11.47 -4.45
C GLY A 80 -6.99 -11.32 -5.04
N GLY A 81 -7.07 -11.42 -6.34
CA GLY A 81 -8.35 -11.37 -7.04
C GLY A 81 -8.14 -11.11 -8.51
N GLN A 82 -9.16 -10.52 -9.12
CA GLN A 82 -9.15 -10.15 -10.52
C GLN A 82 -9.55 -8.68 -10.66
N PHE A 83 -8.90 -7.99 -11.61
CA PHE A 83 -9.15 -6.60 -11.92
C PHE A 83 -9.53 -6.47 -13.41
N LYS A 84 -10.44 -5.55 -13.73
CA LYS A 84 -10.82 -5.24 -15.11
C LYS A 84 -10.40 -3.81 -15.41
N THR A 85 -9.54 -3.61 -16.40
CA THR A 85 -9.03 -2.27 -16.74
C THR A 85 -10.06 -1.40 -17.46
N ALA A 86 -11.03 -2.02 -18.14
CA ALA A 86 -12.24 -1.39 -18.66
C ALA A 86 -13.35 -2.45 -18.85
N LEU A 87 -14.60 -2.02 -19.04
CA LEU A 87 -15.76 -2.92 -19.13
C LEU A 87 -15.67 -3.92 -20.30
N ASP A 88 -14.92 -3.62 -21.35
CA ASP A 88 -14.69 -4.45 -22.53
C ASP A 88 -13.44 -5.34 -22.43
N LYS A 89 -12.60 -5.20 -21.40
CA LYS A 89 -11.31 -5.91 -21.29
C LYS A 89 -11.42 -7.22 -20.52
N ALA A 90 -10.49 -8.14 -20.74
CA ALA A 90 -10.41 -9.37 -19.96
C ALA A 90 -10.06 -9.08 -18.49
N TRP A 91 -10.53 -9.95 -17.60
CA TRP A 91 -10.10 -9.95 -16.20
C TRP A 91 -8.62 -10.32 -16.10
N ILE A 92 -7.85 -9.55 -15.35
CA ILE A 92 -6.44 -9.82 -15.07
C ILE A 92 -6.25 -10.19 -13.60
N PRO A 93 -5.47 -11.24 -13.29
CA PRO A 93 -5.18 -11.58 -11.91
C PRO A 93 -4.33 -10.48 -11.26
N ILE A 94 -4.67 -10.14 -10.02
CA ILE A 94 -3.92 -9.22 -9.19
C ILE A 94 -3.53 -9.90 -7.88
N ARG A 95 -2.33 -9.60 -7.40
CA ARG A 95 -1.90 -9.88 -6.03
C ARG A 95 -1.48 -8.57 -5.39
N GLY A 96 -2.00 -8.29 -4.20
CA GLY A 96 -1.69 -7.08 -3.47
C GLY A 96 -1.25 -7.35 -2.05
N GLU A 97 -0.36 -6.49 -1.57
CA GLU A 97 -0.03 -6.38 -0.15
C GLU A 97 -0.22 -4.93 0.28
N GLN A 98 -0.81 -4.72 1.46
CA GLN A 98 -1.02 -3.41 2.03
C GLN A 98 -0.54 -3.36 3.46
N TYR A 99 0.14 -2.30 3.81
CA TYR A 99 0.65 -2.03 5.14
C TYR A 99 0.05 -0.74 5.64
N PHE A 100 -0.43 -0.74 6.88
CA PHE A 100 -1.06 0.40 7.52
C PHE A 100 -0.35 0.77 8.83
N THR A 101 -0.35 2.06 9.16
CA THR A 101 -0.13 2.61 10.51
C THR A 101 -1.37 3.40 10.92
N THR A 102 -1.76 3.33 12.18
CA THR A 102 -2.94 4.05 12.69
C THR A 102 -2.62 5.40 13.28
N VAL A 103 -1.48 5.53 13.98
CA VAL A 103 -1.03 6.79 14.59
C VAL A 103 0.45 7.04 14.26
N PRO A 104 0.78 8.07 13.45
CA PRO A 104 -0.14 8.76 12.55
C PRO A 104 -0.68 7.81 11.46
N ALA A 105 -1.84 8.17 10.89
CA ALA A 105 -2.44 7.41 9.81
C ALA A 105 -1.51 7.39 8.59
N GLY A 106 -1.24 6.20 8.06
CA GLY A 106 -0.36 6.00 6.92
C GLY A 106 -0.61 4.65 6.26
N PHE A 107 -0.33 4.55 4.97
CA PHE A 107 -0.35 3.27 4.27
C PHE A 107 0.63 3.18 3.10
N ILE A 108 0.98 1.95 2.76
CA ILE A 108 1.61 1.59 1.49
C ILE A 108 0.87 0.37 0.95
N TRP A 109 0.33 0.49 -0.25
CA TRP A 109 -0.25 -0.59 -1.02
C TRP A 109 0.65 -0.92 -2.21
N LYS A 110 1.03 -2.19 -2.37
CA LYS A 110 1.71 -2.72 -3.56
C LYS A 110 0.77 -3.70 -4.25
N GLY A 111 0.35 -3.41 -5.48
CA GLY A 111 -0.43 -4.31 -6.32
C GLY A 111 0.37 -4.76 -7.54
N ASN A 112 0.37 -6.06 -7.84
CA ASN A 112 1.09 -6.62 -8.98
C ASN A 112 0.14 -7.39 -9.88
N THR A 113 0.33 -7.19 -11.18
CA THR A 113 -0.23 -7.96 -12.29
C THR A 113 0.94 -8.56 -13.10
N ALA A 114 0.67 -9.24 -14.21
CA ALA A 114 1.74 -9.78 -15.06
C ALA A 114 2.63 -8.69 -15.68
N LEU A 115 2.05 -7.53 -16.02
CA LEU A 115 2.76 -6.44 -16.70
C LEU A 115 3.05 -5.27 -15.78
N PHE A 116 2.14 -4.96 -14.86
CA PHE A 116 2.19 -3.74 -14.06
C PHE A 116 2.35 -4.03 -12.57
N SER A 117 3.23 -3.26 -11.94
CA SER A 117 3.36 -3.16 -10.49
C SER A 117 3.02 -1.74 -10.06
N THR A 118 2.09 -1.58 -9.13
CA THR A 118 1.63 -0.28 -8.64
C THR A 118 1.97 -0.15 -7.17
N ARG A 119 2.38 1.05 -6.77
CA ARG A 119 2.63 1.44 -5.38
C ARG A 119 1.84 2.70 -5.10
N ASP A 120 0.80 2.57 -4.28
CA ASP A 120 0.02 3.70 -3.78
C ASP A 120 0.33 3.90 -2.30
N MET A 121 0.63 5.13 -1.92
CA MET A 121 1.24 5.41 -0.63
C MET A 121 0.71 6.71 -0.06
N TYR A 122 0.45 6.70 1.25
CA TYR A 122 0.21 7.89 2.05
C TYR A 122 1.11 7.84 3.27
N ILE A 123 2.11 8.72 3.31
CA ILE A 123 3.12 8.74 4.39
C ILE A 123 3.31 10.18 4.83
N ASN A 124 3.12 10.45 6.12
CA ASN A 124 3.33 11.76 6.73
C ASN A 124 2.60 12.90 6.01
N GLY A 125 1.29 12.73 5.77
CA GLY A 125 0.47 13.73 5.08
C GLY A 125 0.62 13.79 3.56
N LYS A 126 1.50 12.97 2.96
CA LYS A 126 1.81 13.04 1.52
C LYS A 126 1.37 11.78 0.79
N GLY A 127 0.46 11.95 -0.16
CA GLY A 127 0.02 10.93 -1.10
C GLY A 127 0.94 10.81 -2.32
N LYS A 128 1.22 9.58 -2.76
CA LYS A 128 2.05 9.31 -3.94
C LYS A 128 1.63 7.99 -4.61
N LEU A 129 1.46 8.04 -5.93
CA LEU A 129 1.17 6.89 -6.78
C LEU A 129 2.32 6.65 -7.76
N GLU A 130 2.88 5.45 -7.77
CA GLU A 130 3.87 5.01 -8.76
C GLU A 130 3.38 3.75 -9.48
N VAL A 131 3.41 3.75 -10.81
CA VAL A 131 3.12 2.56 -11.62
C VAL A 131 4.36 2.21 -12.42
N PHE A 132 4.71 0.94 -12.43
CA PHE A 132 5.87 0.38 -13.10
C PHE A 132 5.43 -0.70 -14.09
N LEU A 133 6.03 -0.70 -15.27
CA LEU A 133 5.98 -1.80 -16.21
C LEU A 133 7.12 -2.79 -15.87
N PHE A 134 6.78 -4.07 -15.73
CA PHE A 134 7.67 -5.16 -15.33
C PHE A 134 8.45 -4.90 -14.03
N ASP A 135 7.85 -4.19 -13.06
CA ASP A 135 8.46 -3.73 -11.79
C ASP A 135 9.76 -2.91 -11.92
N ALA A 136 10.11 -2.49 -13.15
CA ALA A 136 11.36 -1.81 -13.48
C ALA A 136 11.13 -0.41 -14.05
N LEU A 137 10.34 -0.29 -15.12
CA LEU A 137 10.16 0.95 -15.87
C LEU A 137 9.01 1.76 -15.30
N ARG A 138 9.29 2.88 -14.64
CA ARG A 138 8.23 3.74 -14.08
C ARG A 138 7.48 4.47 -15.19
N VAL A 139 6.19 4.19 -15.32
CA VAL A 139 5.29 4.81 -16.31
C VAL A 139 4.40 5.89 -15.70
N VAL A 140 4.12 5.83 -14.39
CA VAL A 140 3.35 6.86 -13.66
C VAL A 140 4.09 7.29 -12.40
N ASN A 141 4.06 8.58 -12.13
CA ASN A 141 4.56 9.18 -10.88
C ASN A 141 3.64 10.34 -10.45
N GLY A 142 2.51 9.99 -9.85
CA GLY A 142 1.54 10.92 -9.30
C GLY A 142 1.92 11.36 -7.88
N ARG A 143 1.66 12.63 -7.56
CA ARG A 143 1.76 13.18 -6.21
C ARG A 143 0.46 13.90 -5.87
N ALA A 144 -0.03 13.70 -4.64
CA ALA A 144 -1.17 14.46 -4.15
C ALA A 144 -0.79 15.95 -4.11
N ARG A 145 -1.68 16.81 -4.62
CA ARG A 145 -1.42 18.24 -4.75
C ARG A 145 -1.63 18.99 -3.43
N ASN A 146 -2.51 18.51 -2.54
CA ASN A 146 -2.76 19.02 -1.19
C ASN A 146 -2.83 17.87 -0.15
N SER A 147 -2.44 18.12 1.11
CA SER A 147 -2.59 17.18 2.23
C SER A 147 -4.06 17.08 2.66
N ILE A 148 -4.59 15.86 2.68
CA ILE A 148 -6.02 15.54 2.93
C ILE A 148 -6.46 15.84 4.38
N MET A 149 -5.55 16.34 5.24
CA MET A 149 -5.78 16.52 6.68
C MET A 149 -5.98 17.98 7.14
N GLU A 150 -6.08 18.96 6.24
CA GLU A 150 -6.40 20.34 6.65
C GLU A 150 -7.91 20.62 6.81
N SER A 151 -8.78 19.61 6.70
CA SER A 151 -10.24 19.84 6.58
C SER A 151 -11.13 19.00 7.50
N CYS A 152 -10.58 18.40 8.57
CA CYS A 152 -11.37 17.72 9.59
C CYS A 152 -11.12 18.30 10.97
#